data_AF-X5EP96-F1
#
_entry.id   AF-X5EP96-F1
#
_cell.length_a   1.000
_cell.length_b   1.000
_cell.length_c   1.000
_cell.angle_alpha   90.00
_cell.angle_beta   90.00
_cell.angle_gamma   90.00
#
_symmetry.space_group_name_H-M   'P 1'
#
loop_
_entity.id
_entity.type
_entity.pdbx_description
1 polymer ?
#
loop_
_entity_poly.entity_id
_entity_poly.type
_entity_poly.pdbx_seq_one_letter_code
_entity_poly.pdbx_strand_id
1 'polypeptide(L)'
;MEDDDIKRIEEERRKKINFEMRNRHRRGYEMNSEIRNDYEGYNSFNNQSHFNQGFNNNLNTNQSFNNNLNTNQGPFNSASYNQQLNPQGFNNNLNINQGPFNSASYNQQLNPQGFNNNLNINQGPFNLASYNQQLNPQSLNTNQSFNVNNTNQSLPININNTLHSIPTNYTEPPSYSLKLSNFYFSNFVFKPNFHQIENAIRQEAQHAISDQILKLKIEINKRLNQVNNDPDKVEMIGNMLKVYSNNYIFIDIFTCKFIEQSTVQISRNLNLYRPFGHLFKKVFTDSLLDFYKASVIKKTGDGPALKGIYGGFFGVLIEMDFVEELWAFGAGLLNGEYNENTFVVLEVYLIVGGDYLKAKSIRQYGRLQRYIKKNVLHEIRDKALKFRIGSLV
;
A
#
# COMPACT_ATOMS: atom_id res chain seq x y z
N MET A 1 -15.59 59.25 -15.80
CA MET A 1 -15.65 57.99 -15.02
C MET A 1 -14.43 58.02 -14.16
N GLU A 2 -14.67 58.60 -12.99
CA GLU A 2 -13.71 59.31 -12.15
C GLU A 2 -13.18 58.35 -11.07
N ASP A 3 -12.01 58.64 -10.51
CA ASP A 3 -11.33 57.86 -9.46
C ASP A 3 -12.22 57.50 -8.25
N ASP A 4 -13.35 58.19 -8.09
CA ASP A 4 -14.35 57.95 -7.06
C ASP A 4 -15.13 56.64 -7.29
N ASP A 5 -15.35 56.21 -8.53
CA ASP A 5 -15.99 54.93 -8.84
C ASP A 5 -15.08 53.75 -8.47
N ILE A 6 -13.77 53.90 -8.67
CA ILE A 6 -12.77 52.87 -8.30
C ILE A 6 -12.69 52.74 -6.78
N LYS A 7 -12.65 53.86 -6.05
CA LYS A 7 -12.68 53.85 -4.57
C LYS A 7 -13.94 53.19 -4.03
N ARG A 8 -15.10 53.44 -4.65
CA ARG A 8 -16.37 52.84 -4.24
C ARG A 8 -16.37 51.32 -4.41
N ILE A 9 -15.86 50.84 -5.54
CA ILE A 9 -15.75 49.40 -5.83
C ILE A 9 -14.77 48.71 -4.86
N GLU A 10 -13.63 49.34 -4.54
CA GLU A 10 -12.70 48.79 -3.55
C GLU A 10 -13.28 48.75 -2.14
N GLU A 11 -14.06 49.76 -1.75
CA GLU A 11 -14.70 49.79 -0.44
C GLU A 11 -15.78 48.70 -0.29
N GLU A 12 -16.59 48.47 -1.33
CA GLU A 12 -17.56 47.36 -1.36
C GLU A 12 -16.86 45.99 -1.29
N ARG A 13 -15.73 45.83 -2.00
CA ARG A 13 -14.94 44.60 -1.96
C ARG A 13 -14.38 44.33 -0.56
N ARG A 14 -13.89 45.36 0.14
CA ARG A 14 -13.44 45.24 1.54
C ARG A 14 -14.58 44.89 2.50
N LYS A 15 -15.76 45.49 2.33
CA LYS A 15 -16.95 45.17 3.14
C LYS A 15 -17.37 43.71 2.97
N LYS A 16 -17.35 43.19 1.74
CA LYS A 16 -17.67 41.79 1.44
C LYS A 16 -16.68 40.80 2.06
N ILE A 17 -15.38 41.08 1.96
CA ILE A 17 -14.33 40.25 2.57
C ILE A 17 -14.47 40.21 4.10
N ASN A 18 -14.70 41.36 4.74
CA ASN A 18 -14.90 41.43 6.19
C ASN A 18 -16.17 40.70 6.66
N PHE A 19 -17.25 40.76 5.87
CA PHE A 19 -18.48 40.00 6.16
C PHE A 19 -18.25 38.49 6.06
N GLU A 20 -17.55 38.02 5.04
CA GLU A 20 -17.21 36.59 4.90
C GLU A 20 -16.27 36.10 6.01
N MET A 21 -15.28 36.91 6.42
CA MET A 21 -14.39 36.53 7.53
C MET A 21 -15.13 36.44 8.88
N ARG A 22 -16.06 37.37 9.18
CA ARG A 22 -16.89 37.28 10.38
C ARG A 22 -17.78 36.03 10.40
N ASN A 23 -18.34 35.66 9.25
CA ASN A 23 -19.17 34.46 9.14
C ASN A 23 -18.38 33.15 9.26
N ARG A 24 -17.10 33.12 8.84
CA ARG A 24 -16.23 31.96 9.06
C ARG A 24 -15.91 31.76 10.54
N HIS A 25 -15.65 32.83 11.29
CA HIS A 25 -15.42 32.72 12.73
C HIS A 25 -16.67 32.25 13.48
N ARG A 26 -17.87 32.74 13.12
CA ARG A 26 -19.12 32.29 13.75
C ARG A 26 -19.38 30.79 13.56
N ARG A 27 -19.15 30.24 12.36
CA ARG A 27 -19.29 28.79 12.13
C ARG A 27 -18.28 27.94 12.89
N GLY A 28 -17.08 28.45 13.14
CA GLY A 28 -16.07 27.75 13.96
C GLY A 28 -16.46 27.62 15.43
N TYR A 29 -17.20 28.57 15.99
CA TYR A 29 -17.69 28.49 17.37
C TYR A 29 -18.92 27.59 17.52
N GLU A 30 -19.83 27.57 16.55
CA GLU A 30 -21.01 26.68 16.57
C GLU A 30 -20.59 25.20 16.49
N MET A 31 -19.60 24.88 15.65
CA MET A 31 -19.09 23.50 15.50
C MET A 31 -18.38 22.94 16.75
N ASN A 32 -17.76 23.81 17.56
CA ASN A 32 -17.13 23.42 18.83
C ASN A 32 -18.15 23.27 19.98
N SER A 33 -19.32 23.89 19.89
CA SER A 33 -20.37 23.76 20.91
C SER A 33 -21.18 22.47 20.76
N GLU A 34 -21.36 21.95 19.54
CA GLU A 34 -22.05 20.68 19.29
C GLU A 34 -21.20 19.47 19.71
N ILE A 35 -19.87 19.51 19.52
CA ILE A 35 -18.96 18.42 19.93
C ILE A 35 -18.89 18.24 21.46
N ARG A 36 -19.18 19.31 22.23
CA ARG A 36 -19.10 19.27 23.69
C ARG A 36 -20.34 18.65 24.36
N ASN A 37 -21.50 18.68 23.70
CA ASN A 37 -22.75 18.13 24.26
C ASN A 37 -22.89 16.62 24.05
N ASP A 38 -22.15 16.03 23.10
CA ASP A 38 -22.22 14.59 22.81
C ASP A 38 -21.34 13.73 23.74
N TYR A 39 -20.50 14.35 24.59
CA TYR A 39 -19.57 13.64 25.48
C TYR A 39 -20.03 13.50 26.95
N GLU A 40 -21.14 14.12 27.37
CA GLU A 40 -21.64 14.05 28.76
C GLU A 40 -22.80 13.04 28.96
N GLY A 41 -23.19 12.29 27.92
CA GLY A 41 -24.38 11.41 27.94
C GLY A 41 -24.18 9.95 28.38
N TYR A 42 -22.95 9.49 28.65
CA TYR A 42 -22.68 8.08 28.97
C TYR A 42 -21.90 7.91 30.27
N ASN A 43 -22.55 8.16 31.41
CA ASN A 43 -22.13 7.61 32.70
C ASN A 43 -23.31 7.59 33.69
N SER A 44 -24.14 6.55 33.58
CA SER A 44 -24.91 6.03 34.72
C SER A 44 -25.43 4.65 34.35
N PHE A 45 -24.91 3.59 34.97
CA PHE A 45 -25.67 2.46 35.53
C PHE A 45 -24.73 1.37 36.09
N ASN A 46 -24.92 1.10 37.40
CA ASN A 46 -24.68 -0.13 38.18
C ASN A 46 -23.28 -0.53 38.66
N ASN A 47 -23.00 0.00 39.86
CA ASN A 47 -22.62 -0.68 41.11
C ASN A 47 -22.74 -2.22 41.25
N GLN A 48 -21.84 -2.71 42.12
CA GLN A 48 -21.84 -3.93 42.97
C GLN A 48 -21.29 -5.26 42.41
N SER A 49 -20.07 -5.59 42.81
CA SER A 49 -19.84 -6.65 43.81
C SER A 49 -18.37 -6.70 44.27
N HIS A 50 -18.19 -6.67 45.59
CA HIS A 50 -16.94 -6.84 46.33
C HIS A 50 -16.24 -8.18 46.05
N PHE A 51 -14.89 -8.18 46.00
CA PHE A 51 -14.08 -9.07 46.86
C PHE A 51 -12.64 -8.52 46.96
N ASN A 52 -12.22 -8.31 48.19
CA ASN A 52 -10.89 -7.87 48.62
C ASN A 52 -10.17 -9.12 49.15
N GLN A 53 -8.94 -9.40 48.74
CA GLN A 53 -7.92 -10.04 49.57
C GLN A 53 -6.56 -10.00 48.86
N GLY A 54 -5.64 -9.21 49.42
CA GLY A 54 -4.25 -9.21 49.03
C GLY A 54 -3.48 -10.33 49.73
N PHE A 55 -2.38 -10.77 49.12
CA PHE A 55 -1.21 -11.27 49.82
C PHE A 55 0.04 -10.91 49.02
N ASN A 56 0.87 -10.05 49.61
CA ASN A 56 2.29 -9.96 49.33
C ASN A 56 2.97 -11.22 49.89
N ASN A 57 3.88 -11.83 49.13
CA ASN A 57 5.06 -12.49 49.68
C ASN A 57 6.14 -12.64 48.60
N ASN A 58 7.29 -12.03 48.88
CA ASN A 58 8.59 -12.40 48.32
C ASN A 58 8.90 -13.86 48.70
N LEU A 59 9.40 -14.65 47.75
CA LEU A 59 10.44 -15.63 48.02
C LEU A 59 11.13 -16.09 46.72
N ASN A 60 12.45 -15.95 46.78
CA ASN A 60 13.47 -16.36 45.86
C ASN A 60 13.73 -17.87 46.05
N THR A 61 13.64 -18.69 45.01
CA THR A 61 14.37 -19.99 44.91
C THR A 61 14.32 -20.56 43.50
N ASN A 62 15.51 -20.92 43.01
CA ASN A 62 15.80 -21.75 41.85
C ASN A 62 15.03 -23.08 41.89
N GLN A 63 14.21 -23.37 40.87
CA GLN A 63 13.91 -24.74 40.47
C GLN A 63 13.77 -24.83 38.94
N SER A 64 14.72 -25.56 38.37
CA SER A 64 14.75 -26.07 37.01
C SER A 64 13.55 -26.99 36.74
N PHE A 65 12.64 -26.55 35.87
CA PHE A 65 11.61 -27.40 35.29
C PHE A 65 12.04 -27.88 33.91
N ASN A 66 12.34 -29.18 33.84
CA ASN A 66 12.52 -29.94 32.61
C ASN A 66 11.14 -30.45 32.18
N ASN A 67 10.55 -29.88 31.12
CA ASN A 67 9.30 -30.38 30.53
C ASN A 67 9.56 -30.84 29.11
N ASN A 68 9.67 -32.16 28.94
CA ASN A 68 9.44 -32.83 27.66
C ASN A 68 7.93 -32.78 27.38
N LEU A 69 7.50 -31.95 26.43
CA LEU A 69 6.13 -31.99 25.90
C LEU A 69 6.16 -32.46 24.45
N ASN A 70 5.86 -33.74 24.27
CA ASN A 70 5.59 -34.34 22.97
C ASN A 70 4.13 -34.03 22.62
N THR A 71 3.89 -33.11 21.67
CA THR A 71 2.54 -32.88 21.11
C THR A 71 2.59 -32.85 19.59
N ASN A 72 2.12 -33.93 18.99
CA ASN A 72 1.57 -33.94 17.64
C ASN A 72 0.19 -33.25 17.70
N GLN A 73 0.01 -32.11 17.01
CA GLN A 73 -1.22 -31.72 16.29
C GLN A 73 -1.19 -30.24 15.85
N GLY A 74 -1.43 -30.02 14.54
CA GLY A 74 -2.08 -28.80 14.00
C GLY A 74 -1.18 -27.60 13.64
N PRO A 75 -1.22 -27.09 12.39
CA PRO A 75 -0.51 -25.87 12.01
C PRO A 75 -1.32 -24.61 12.41
N PHE A 76 -0.62 -23.48 12.46
CA PHE A 76 -1.08 -22.11 12.80
C PHE A 76 -0.86 -21.68 14.25
N ASN A 77 0.36 -21.20 14.52
CA ASN A 77 0.53 -19.97 15.30
C ASN A 77 1.89 -19.32 14.99
N SER A 78 1.86 -18.13 14.38
CA SER A 78 3.01 -17.23 14.31
C SER A 78 2.98 -16.31 15.52
N ALA A 79 3.70 -16.66 16.58
CA ALA A 79 3.98 -15.75 17.69
C ALA A 79 5.27 -14.96 17.38
N SER A 80 5.17 -13.63 17.29
CA SER A 80 6.34 -12.74 17.27
C SER A 80 6.66 -12.33 18.70
N TYR A 81 7.73 -12.90 19.28
CA TYR A 81 8.28 -12.45 20.56
C TYR A 81 9.46 -11.50 20.29
N ASN A 82 9.33 -10.25 20.74
CA ASN A 82 10.45 -9.32 20.88
C ASN A 82 10.88 -9.36 22.35
N GLN A 83 11.99 -10.04 22.65
CA GLN A 83 12.73 -9.81 23.89
C GLN A 83 14.17 -9.49 23.55
N GLN A 84 14.56 -8.29 23.96
CA GLN A 84 15.91 -7.76 23.91
C GLN A 84 16.58 -8.15 25.23
N LEU A 85 17.42 -9.21 25.22
CA LEU A 85 18.28 -9.56 26.35
C LEU A 85 19.68 -9.96 25.87
N ASN A 86 20.66 -9.46 26.61
CA ASN A 86 22.12 -9.55 26.42
C ASN A 86 22.62 -11.02 26.37
N PRO A 87 23.75 -11.33 25.68
CA PRO A 87 24.11 -12.71 25.37
C PRO A 87 24.94 -13.35 26.48
N GLN A 88 24.50 -14.49 27.01
CA GLN A 88 25.40 -15.51 27.57
C GLN A 88 25.00 -16.89 27.06
N GLY A 89 26.04 -17.67 26.77
CA GLY A 89 26.07 -18.84 25.91
C GLY A 89 24.94 -19.86 26.06
N PHE A 90 24.36 -20.25 24.92
CA PHE A 90 23.68 -21.53 24.76
C PHE A 90 24.06 -22.14 23.41
N ASN A 91 24.50 -23.39 23.47
CA ASN A 91 24.89 -24.24 22.35
C ASN A 91 23.66 -25.07 21.95
N ASN A 92 23.11 -24.88 20.74
CA ASN A 92 21.96 -25.66 20.26
C ASN A 92 22.28 -26.26 18.89
N ASN A 93 22.36 -27.60 18.83
CA ASN A 93 22.32 -28.37 17.60
C ASN A 93 20.88 -28.33 17.04
N LEU A 94 20.68 -27.59 15.95
CA LEU A 94 19.43 -27.57 15.20
C LEU A 94 19.56 -28.46 13.96
N ASN A 95 18.86 -29.60 13.98
CA ASN A 95 18.72 -30.48 12.84
C ASN A 95 17.40 -30.14 12.12
N ILE A 96 17.46 -29.59 10.89
CA ILE A 96 16.27 -29.20 10.12
C ILE A 96 16.19 -30.06 8.86
N ASN A 97 15.18 -30.94 8.80
CA ASN A 97 14.76 -31.59 7.56
C ASN A 97 13.94 -30.60 6.73
N GLN A 98 14.46 -30.17 5.58
CA GLN A 98 13.74 -29.28 4.67
C GLN A 98 12.84 -30.10 3.73
N GLY A 99 11.53 -29.78 3.72
CA GLY A 99 10.62 -30.17 2.65
C GLY A 99 10.81 -29.28 1.42
N PRO A 100 10.41 -29.75 0.22
CA PRO A 100 10.58 -29.00 -1.02
C PRO A 100 9.64 -27.80 -1.01
N PHE A 101 10.09 -26.65 -1.52
CA PHE A 101 9.38 -25.36 -1.57
C PHE A 101 9.46 -24.51 -0.30
N ASN A 102 10.64 -23.92 -0.05
CA ASN A 102 10.72 -22.50 0.30
C ASN A 102 12.14 -21.95 0.17
N SER A 103 12.28 -20.81 -0.52
CA SER A 103 13.49 -20.00 -0.58
C SER A 103 13.52 -19.02 0.59
N ALA A 104 14.28 -19.34 1.64
CA ALA A 104 14.58 -18.39 2.71
C ALA A 104 15.81 -17.55 2.33
N SER A 105 15.65 -16.23 2.19
CA SER A 105 16.76 -15.28 2.09
C SER A 105 17.09 -14.75 3.49
N TYR A 106 18.26 -15.12 4.02
CA TYR A 106 18.79 -14.61 5.29
C TYR A 106 19.82 -13.51 5.01
N ASN A 107 19.62 -12.31 5.55
CA ASN A 107 20.63 -11.25 5.64
C ASN A 107 21.13 -11.20 7.08
N GLN A 108 22.29 -11.82 7.36
CA GLN A 108 23.04 -11.57 8.59
C GLN A 108 24.22 -10.68 8.28
N GLN A 109 24.23 -9.51 8.93
CA GLN A 109 25.33 -8.56 8.94
C GLN A 109 26.39 -9.10 9.92
N LEU A 110 27.44 -9.74 9.41
CA LEU A 110 28.54 -10.24 10.23
C LEU A 110 29.52 -9.10 10.56
N ASN A 111 29.71 -8.87 11.86
CA ASN A 111 30.87 -8.15 12.40
C ASN A 111 31.96 -9.21 12.72
N PRO A 112 33.26 -8.95 12.50
CA PRO A 112 34.27 -10.00 12.44
C PRO A 112 34.88 -10.26 13.82
N GLN A 113 34.48 -11.32 14.53
CA GLN A 113 35.35 -12.05 15.45
C GLN A 113 35.00 -13.55 15.45
N GLY A 114 36.03 -14.38 15.34
CA GLY A 114 35.96 -15.74 14.83
C GLY A 114 35.13 -16.73 15.64
N PHE A 115 34.39 -17.57 14.92
CA PHE A 115 33.91 -18.86 15.40
C PHE A 115 33.92 -19.87 14.24
N ASN A 116 34.47 -21.05 14.51
CA ASN A 116 34.66 -22.17 13.60
C ASN A 116 33.55 -23.20 13.88
N ASN A 117 32.67 -23.49 12.91
CA ASN A 117 31.63 -24.51 13.04
C ASN A 117 31.68 -25.47 11.85
N ASN A 118 31.92 -26.75 12.14
CA ASN A 118 31.86 -27.86 11.19
C ASN A 118 30.42 -28.10 10.72
N LEU A 119 30.17 -28.02 9.41
CA LEU A 119 28.93 -28.47 8.77
C LEU A 119 29.17 -29.83 8.10
N ASN A 120 28.40 -30.84 8.51
CA ASN A 120 28.34 -32.14 7.86
C ASN A 120 27.03 -32.21 7.06
N ILE A 121 27.11 -32.27 5.73
CA ILE A 121 25.94 -32.31 4.83
C ILE A 121 25.97 -33.64 4.06
N ASN A 122 25.00 -34.51 4.31
CA ASN A 122 24.76 -35.71 3.50
C ASN A 122 24.05 -35.32 2.19
N GLN A 123 24.68 -35.58 1.04
CA GLN A 123 24.17 -35.26 -0.29
C GLN A 123 23.38 -36.43 -0.90
N GLY A 124 22.14 -36.17 -1.34
CA GLY A 124 21.41 -36.97 -2.34
C GLY A 124 21.63 -36.40 -3.75
N PRO A 125 21.45 -37.19 -4.83
CA PRO A 125 22.11 -36.94 -6.10
C PRO A 125 21.38 -35.92 -6.99
N PHE A 126 22.19 -35.25 -7.83
CA PHE A 126 21.88 -34.37 -8.97
C PHE A 126 22.02 -32.83 -8.80
N ASN A 127 23.28 -32.43 -9.05
CA ASN A 127 23.80 -31.35 -9.91
C ASN A 127 23.96 -29.88 -9.45
N LEU A 128 25.23 -29.46 -9.57
CA LEU A 128 25.87 -28.15 -9.69
C LEU A 128 25.69 -27.12 -8.55
N ALA A 129 26.51 -27.28 -7.51
CA ALA A 129 26.99 -26.16 -6.70
C ALA A 129 28.48 -25.93 -7.00
N SER A 130 28.81 -24.80 -7.63
CA SER A 130 30.20 -24.35 -7.77
C SER A 130 30.67 -23.70 -6.46
N TYR A 131 31.61 -24.39 -5.81
CA TYR A 131 32.37 -23.94 -4.65
C TYR A 131 33.43 -22.92 -5.08
N ASN A 132 33.61 -21.85 -4.31
CA ASN A 132 34.87 -21.12 -4.24
C ASN A 132 35.09 -20.66 -2.79
N GLN A 133 35.89 -21.43 -2.05
CA GLN A 133 36.55 -20.97 -0.83
C GLN A 133 38.04 -20.80 -1.14
N GLN A 134 38.58 -19.63 -0.86
CA GLN A 134 39.99 -19.53 -0.47
C GLN A 134 40.16 -18.42 0.56
N LEU A 135 40.75 -18.79 1.69
CA LEU A 135 41.04 -17.96 2.87
C LEU A 135 42.37 -17.19 2.68
N ASN A 136 42.43 -16.02 3.30
CA ASN A 136 43.49 -14.97 3.39
C ASN A 136 44.75 -15.44 4.19
N PRO A 137 45.83 -14.64 4.51
CA PRO A 137 46.16 -13.22 4.19
C PRO A 137 47.67 -12.83 3.98
N GLN A 138 47.88 -11.52 3.72
CA GLN A 138 49.03 -10.62 3.99
C GLN A 138 50.33 -10.54 3.12
N SER A 139 50.55 -9.29 2.66
CA SER A 139 51.79 -8.52 2.40
C SER A 139 52.83 -9.01 1.39
N LEU A 140 53.01 -8.26 0.30
CA LEU A 140 54.22 -7.46 0.02
C LEU A 140 54.10 -6.66 -1.28
N ASN A 141 54.79 -5.53 -1.24
CA ASN A 141 54.88 -4.45 -2.20
C ASN A 141 55.71 -4.86 -3.44
N THR A 142 55.22 -4.68 -4.66
CA THR A 142 56.04 -4.39 -5.86
C THR A 142 55.21 -3.95 -7.06
N ASN A 143 55.71 -2.92 -7.75
CA ASN A 143 55.26 -2.41 -9.03
C ASN A 143 55.09 -3.50 -10.08
N GLN A 144 53.93 -3.54 -10.75
CA GLN A 144 53.84 -4.01 -12.13
C GLN A 144 52.56 -3.51 -12.80
N SER A 145 52.78 -2.68 -13.82
CA SER A 145 51.84 -2.31 -14.86
C SER A 145 51.28 -3.55 -15.56
N PHE A 146 49.95 -3.70 -15.56
CA PHE A 146 49.26 -4.60 -16.46
C PHE A 146 48.20 -3.86 -17.28
N ASN A 147 48.49 -3.83 -18.57
CA ASN A 147 47.62 -3.48 -19.67
C ASN A 147 46.53 -4.56 -19.78
N VAL A 148 45.25 -4.18 -19.71
CA VAL A 148 44.12 -5.07 -20.01
C VAL A 148 43.27 -4.41 -21.08
N ASN A 149 43.56 -4.77 -22.33
CA ASN A 149 42.56 -4.86 -23.38
C ASN A 149 41.61 -6.00 -23.02
N ASN A 150 40.31 -5.72 -22.92
CA ASN A 150 39.30 -6.76 -23.12
C ASN A 150 38.00 -6.14 -23.66
N THR A 151 37.86 -6.28 -24.98
CA THR A 151 36.65 -6.74 -25.69
C THR A 151 35.31 -6.53 -25.01
N ASN A 152 34.63 -5.47 -25.47
CA ASN A 152 33.18 -5.35 -25.46
C ASN A 152 32.54 -6.55 -26.16
N GLN A 153 31.94 -7.46 -25.40
CA GLN A 153 30.80 -8.25 -25.86
C GLN A 153 29.73 -8.21 -24.78
N SER A 154 28.84 -7.22 -24.88
CA SER A 154 27.57 -7.22 -24.16
C SER A 154 26.69 -8.35 -24.71
N LEU A 155 26.43 -9.34 -23.87
CA LEU A 155 25.38 -10.32 -24.14
C LEU A 155 24.01 -9.62 -24.12
N PRO A 156 23.11 -9.92 -25.07
CA PRO A 156 21.75 -9.39 -25.03
C PRO A 156 21.01 -10.00 -23.84
N ILE A 157 20.65 -9.16 -22.87
CA ILE A 157 19.79 -9.56 -21.75
C ILE A 157 18.35 -9.62 -22.26
N ASN A 158 17.70 -10.77 -22.05
CA ASN A 158 16.32 -11.02 -22.41
C ASN A 158 15.36 -10.23 -21.49
N ILE A 159 14.83 -9.10 -21.97
CA ILE A 159 13.92 -8.17 -21.27
C ILE A 159 12.46 -8.69 -21.24
N ASN A 160 12.19 -9.89 -21.76
CA ASN A 160 10.82 -10.38 -21.98
C ASN A 160 10.01 -10.67 -20.69
N ASN A 161 10.61 -10.60 -19.50
CA ASN A 161 9.90 -10.83 -18.25
C ASN A 161 9.33 -9.54 -17.60
N THR A 162 9.51 -8.37 -18.21
CA THR A 162 9.07 -7.08 -17.64
C THR A 162 8.13 -6.26 -18.53
N LEU A 163 7.87 -6.69 -19.76
CA LEU A 163 6.93 -5.98 -20.66
C LEU A 163 5.70 -6.84 -20.89
N HIS A 164 4.65 -6.57 -20.12
CA HIS A 164 3.32 -7.11 -20.39
C HIS A 164 2.79 -6.49 -21.69
N SER A 165 3.00 -7.16 -22.82
CA SER A 165 2.37 -6.80 -24.09
C SER A 165 0.93 -7.33 -24.16
N ILE A 166 -0.02 -6.45 -24.48
CA ILE A 166 -1.42 -6.81 -24.79
C ILE A 166 -1.61 -6.70 -26.32
N PRO A 167 -2.32 -7.64 -26.96
CA PRO A 167 -2.63 -7.58 -28.39
C PRO A 167 -3.55 -6.40 -28.73
N THR A 168 -3.35 -5.84 -29.92
CA THR A 168 -3.95 -4.60 -30.45
C THR A 168 -5.43 -4.68 -30.85
N ASN A 169 -6.13 -5.78 -30.55
CA ASN A 169 -7.56 -5.94 -30.80
C ASN A 169 -8.30 -6.10 -29.47
N TYR A 170 -8.93 -5.02 -28.99
CA TYR A 170 -9.73 -5.00 -27.76
C TYR A 170 -11.08 -5.69 -27.94
N THR A 171 -11.06 -7.01 -27.89
CA THR A 171 -12.12 -7.75 -27.18
C THR A 171 -11.77 -7.71 -25.69
N GLU A 172 -12.70 -7.32 -24.83
CA GLU A 172 -12.51 -7.30 -23.37
C GLU A 172 -11.77 -8.58 -22.93
N PRO A 173 -10.58 -8.48 -22.32
CA PRO A 173 -9.91 -9.67 -21.83
C PRO A 173 -10.81 -10.29 -20.75
N PRO A 174 -11.09 -11.61 -20.82
CA PRO A 174 -12.04 -12.30 -19.95
C PRO A 174 -11.62 -12.41 -18.47
N SER A 175 -10.64 -11.63 -18.01
CA SER A 175 -9.93 -11.85 -16.73
C SER A 175 -9.83 -10.63 -15.81
N TYR A 176 -10.67 -9.60 -15.96
CA TYR A 176 -10.74 -8.54 -14.96
C TYR A 176 -11.35 -9.07 -13.65
N SER A 177 -10.78 -8.67 -12.51
CA SER A 177 -11.31 -9.07 -11.19
C SER A 177 -12.70 -8.52 -10.91
N LEU A 178 -13.02 -7.37 -11.51
CA LEU A 178 -14.31 -6.69 -11.43
C LEU A 178 -14.95 -6.57 -12.80
N LYS A 179 -16.26 -6.84 -12.86
CA LYS A 179 -17.09 -6.60 -14.03
C LYS A 179 -17.78 -5.23 -13.90
N LEU A 180 -17.02 -4.14 -14.09
CA LEU A 180 -17.56 -2.78 -14.05
C LEU A 180 -18.40 -2.48 -15.30
N SER A 181 -19.34 -1.53 -15.22
CA SER A 181 -20.13 -1.10 -16.37
C SER A 181 -19.26 -0.51 -17.50
N ASN A 182 -19.67 -0.71 -18.75
CA ASN A 182 -19.03 -0.12 -19.94
C ASN A 182 -18.93 1.41 -19.87
N PHE A 183 -19.88 2.07 -19.19
CA PHE A 183 -19.86 3.50 -18.97
C PHE A 183 -18.58 3.94 -18.23
N TYR A 184 -18.22 3.26 -17.15
CA TYR A 184 -17.03 3.61 -16.37
C TYR A 184 -15.75 3.42 -17.19
N PHE A 185 -15.64 2.27 -17.87
CA PHE A 185 -14.50 1.96 -18.72
C PHE A 185 -14.27 3.01 -19.82
N SER A 186 -15.34 3.36 -20.54
CA SER A 186 -15.27 4.27 -21.68
C SER A 186 -14.91 5.71 -21.29
N ASN A 187 -15.34 6.16 -20.10
CA ASN A 187 -15.15 7.54 -19.67
C ASN A 187 -13.86 7.74 -18.84
N PHE A 188 -13.40 6.72 -18.10
CA PHE A 188 -12.37 6.90 -17.08
C PHE A 188 -11.13 6.00 -17.24
N VAL A 189 -11.22 4.87 -17.94
CA VAL A 189 -10.10 3.90 -18.03
C VAL A 189 -9.48 3.88 -19.43
N PHE A 190 -10.30 3.71 -20.47
CA PHE A 190 -9.81 3.55 -21.85
C PHE A 190 -9.68 4.89 -22.56
N LYS A 191 -8.84 5.78 -22.00
CA LYS A 191 -8.45 6.99 -22.71
C LYS A 191 -7.41 6.66 -23.81
N PRO A 192 -7.47 7.34 -24.97
CA PRO A 192 -6.51 7.13 -26.07
C PRO A 192 -5.04 7.24 -25.65
N ASN A 193 -4.77 8.00 -24.58
CA ASN A 193 -3.43 8.26 -24.07
C ASN A 193 -2.76 7.03 -23.46
N PHE A 194 -3.50 6.01 -22.99
CA PHE A 194 -2.91 4.84 -22.34
C PHE A 194 -1.87 4.13 -23.24
N HIS A 195 -2.21 3.90 -24.52
CA HIS A 195 -1.29 3.26 -25.46
C HIS A 195 -0.08 4.12 -25.80
N GLN A 196 -0.25 5.45 -25.80
CA GLN A 196 0.85 6.37 -26.00
C GLN A 196 1.84 6.31 -24.84
N ILE A 197 1.32 6.26 -23.60
CA ILE A 197 2.12 6.13 -22.38
C ILE A 197 2.85 4.79 -22.39
N GLU A 198 2.17 3.69 -22.69
CA GLU A 198 2.79 2.36 -22.77
C GLU A 198 3.91 2.32 -23.81
N ASN A 199 3.68 2.84 -25.02
CA ASN A 199 4.71 2.91 -26.06
C ASN A 199 5.90 3.78 -25.63
N ALA A 200 5.66 4.91 -24.98
CA ALA A 200 6.72 5.77 -24.45
C ALA A 200 7.56 5.05 -23.39
N ILE A 201 6.93 4.29 -22.48
CA ILE A 201 7.64 3.42 -21.52
C ILE A 201 8.54 2.43 -22.26
N ARG A 202 8.02 1.76 -23.31
CA ARG A 202 8.82 0.77 -24.07
C ARG A 202 10.01 1.41 -24.76
N GLN A 203 9.81 2.56 -25.39
CA GLN A 203 10.87 3.29 -26.09
C GLN A 203 11.95 3.78 -25.11
N GLU A 204 11.55 4.34 -23.97
CA GLU A 204 12.51 4.79 -22.97
C GLU A 204 13.30 3.61 -22.36
N ALA A 205 12.62 2.49 -22.10
CA ALA A 205 13.24 1.27 -21.58
C ALA A 205 14.28 0.65 -22.53
N GLN A 206 14.12 0.80 -23.85
CA GLN A 206 15.09 0.31 -24.85
C GLN A 206 16.43 1.06 -24.80
N HIS A 207 16.43 2.32 -24.37
CA HIS A 207 17.62 3.17 -24.35
C HIS A 207 18.20 3.36 -22.94
N ALA A 208 17.50 2.86 -21.92
CA ALA A 208 17.89 3.05 -20.54
C ALA A 208 18.97 2.07 -20.08
N ILE A 209 19.88 2.58 -19.25
CA ILE A 209 20.95 1.79 -18.65
C ILE A 209 20.34 0.95 -17.51
N SER A 210 20.48 -0.38 -17.58
CA SER A 210 19.91 -1.33 -16.62
C SER A 210 20.18 -0.96 -15.15
N ASP A 211 21.40 -0.52 -14.84
CA ASP A 211 21.79 -0.11 -13.48
C ASP A 211 21.03 1.12 -12.98
N GLN A 212 20.68 2.05 -13.87
CA GLN A 212 19.89 3.23 -13.51
C GLN A 212 18.45 2.85 -13.20
N ILE A 213 17.86 1.95 -14.00
CA ILE A 213 16.52 1.38 -13.75
C ILE A 213 16.50 0.66 -12.40
N LEU A 214 17.50 -0.16 -12.12
CA LEU A 214 17.60 -0.90 -10.86
C LEU A 214 17.71 0.06 -9.66
N LYS A 215 18.56 1.08 -9.75
CA LYS A 215 18.68 2.12 -8.71
C LYS A 215 17.37 2.85 -8.47
N LEU A 216 16.67 3.24 -9.54
CA LEU A 216 15.37 3.89 -9.46
C LEU A 216 14.33 2.98 -8.78
N LYS A 217 14.28 1.69 -9.15
CA LYS A 217 13.40 0.69 -8.53
C LYS A 217 13.66 0.50 -7.04
N ILE A 218 14.93 0.43 -6.65
CA ILE A 218 15.32 0.32 -5.23
C ILE A 218 14.90 1.58 -4.47
N GLU A 219 15.16 2.76 -5.03
CA GLU A 219 14.82 4.04 -4.41
C GLU A 219 13.30 4.18 -4.21
N ILE A 220 12.50 3.97 -5.26
CA ILE A 220 11.03 4.00 -5.18
C ILE A 220 10.52 3.03 -4.12
N ASN A 221 11.00 1.78 -4.14
CA ASN A 221 10.56 0.77 -3.17
C ASN A 221 10.93 1.16 -1.73
N LYS A 222 12.14 1.67 -1.52
CA LYS A 222 12.61 2.17 -0.21
C LYS A 222 11.72 3.30 0.30
N ARG A 223 11.37 4.25 -0.57
CA ARG A 223 10.51 5.39 -0.22
C ARG A 223 9.08 4.99 0.07
N LEU A 224 8.48 4.12 -0.72
CA LEU A 224 7.12 3.63 -0.47
C LEU A 224 7.00 2.81 0.83
N ASN A 225 8.04 2.03 1.19
CA ASN A 225 8.10 1.33 2.48
C ASN A 225 8.16 2.27 3.70
N GLN A 226 8.48 3.55 3.50
CA GLN A 226 8.59 4.54 4.57
C GLN A 226 7.30 5.33 4.79
N VAL A 227 6.31 5.19 3.90
CA VAL A 227 5.01 5.90 4.00
C VAL A 227 4.30 5.45 5.27
N ASN A 228 3.84 6.43 6.06
CA ASN A 228 3.12 6.23 7.30
C ASN A 228 2.15 7.42 7.50
N ASN A 229 1.54 7.54 8.68
CA ASN A 229 0.59 8.62 8.97
C ASN A 229 1.24 9.98 9.31
N ASP A 230 2.56 10.12 9.15
CA ASP A 230 3.26 11.39 9.39
C ASP A 230 3.23 12.25 8.09
N PRO A 231 2.46 13.35 8.06
CA PRO A 231 2.28 14.15 6.85
C PRO A 231 3.59 14.80 6.36
N ASP A 232 4.47 15.22 7.28
CA ASP A 232 5.74 15.86 6.92
C ASP A 232 6.70 14.86 6.28
N LYS A 233 6.69 13.62 6.78
CA LYS A 233 7.45 12.53 6.18
C LYS A 233 6.93 12.16 4.80
N VAL A 234 5.61 12.08 4.62
CA VAL A 234 4.99 11.80 3.32
C VAL A 234 5.30 12.93 2.33
N GLU A 235 5.25 14.18 2.77
CA GLU A 235 5.64 15.35 1.99
C GLU A 235 7.09 15.28 1.52
N MET A 236 8.01 14.98 2.45
CA MET A 236 9.43 14.80 2.14
C MET A 236 9.66 13.69 1.11
N ILE A 237 9.01 12.53 1.29
CA ILE A 237 9.09 11.42 0.34
C ILE A 237 8.56 11.83 -1.04
N GLY A 238 7.42 12.52 -1.08
CA GLY A 238 6.84 13.02 -2.32
C GLY A 238 7.78 13.95 -3.07
N ASN A 239 8.41 14.88 -2.37
CA ASN A 239 9.38 15.81 -2.96
C ASN A 239 10.63 15.08 -3.50
N MET A 240 11.11 14.04 -2.81
CA MET A 240 12.22 13.20 -3.29
C MET A 240 11.87 12.44 -4.57
N LEU A 241 10.63 11.94 -4.70
CA LEU A 241 10.21 11.17 -5.87
C LEU A 241 9.76 12.06 -7.04
N LYS A 242 9.29 13.28 -6.76
CA LYS A 242 8.75 14.22 -7.76
C LYS A 242 9.75 14.55 -8.87
N VAL A 243 11.05 14.54 -8.57
CA VAL A 243 12.12 14.79 -9.57
C VAL A 243 12.09 13.78 -10.73
N TYR A 244 11.47 12.61 -10.55
CA TYR A 244 11.34 11.57 -11.56
C TYR A 244 9.96 11.55 -12.25
N SER A 245 9.00 12.39 -11.85
CA SER A 245 7.58 12.28 -12.24
C SER A 245 7.30 12.38 -13.76
N ASN A 246 8.21 13.00 -14.52
CA ASN A 246 8.11 13.12 -15.98
C ASN A 246 8.79 11.97 -16.75
N ASN A 247 9.46 11.05 -16.06
CA ASN A 247 10.14 9.91 -16.67
C ASN A 247 9.13 8.74 -16.83
N TYR A 248 9.05 8.14 -18.02
CA TYR A 248 8.06 7.08 -18.27
C TYR A 248 8.45 5.77 -17.57
N ILE A 249 9.75 5.46 -17.45
CA ILE A 249 10.22 4.33 -16.64
C ILE A 249 9.82 4.52 -15.16
N PHE A 250 9.88 5.75 -14.64
CA PHE A 250 9.38 6.05 -13.30
C PHE A 250 7.88 5.77 -13.20
N ILE A 251 7.05 6.19 -14.17
CA ILE A 251 5.60 5.94 -14.15
C ILE A 251 5.31 4.44 -14.02
N ASP A 252 5.99 3.60 -14.80
CA ASP A 252 5.82 2.14 -14.76
C ASP A 252 6.21 1.55 -13.39
N ILE A 253 7.45 1.84 -12.95
CA ILE A 253 7.99 1.29 -11.70
C ILE A 253 7.19 1.79 -10.50
N PHE A 254 6.91 3.09 -10.45
CA PHE A 254 6.13 3.70 -9.37
C PHE A 254 4.74 3.10 -9.31
N THR A 255 4.03 2.97 -10.44
CA THR A 255 2.70 2.36 -10.49
C THR A 255 2.72 0.93 -9.95
N CYS A 256 3.66 0.10 -10.42
CA CYS A 256 3.79 -1.28 -9.95
C CYS A 256 4.07 -1.34 -8.45
N LYS A 257 5.05 -0.57 -7.97
CA LYS A 257 5.44 -0.56 -6.55
C LYS A 257 4.37 0.07 -5.65
N PHE A 258 3.68 1.09 -6.11
CA PHE A 258 2.59 1.71 -5.37
C PHE A 258 1.44 0.73 -5.14
N ILE A 259 1.08 -0.04 -6.17
CA ILE A 259 0.07 -1.11 -6.06
C ILE A 259 0.55 -2.21 -5.10
N GLU A 260 1.77 -2.71 -5.26
CA GLU A 260 2.34 -3.73 -4.35
C GLU A 260 2.30 -3.28 -2.88
N GLN A 261 2.69 -2.04 -2.62
CA GLN A 261 2.74 -1.48 -1.27
C GLN A 261 1.35 -1.20 -0.71
N SER A 262 0.41 -0.80 -1.56
CA SER A 262 -1.02 -0.69 -1.21
C SER A 262 -1.58 -2.06 -0.80
N THR A 263 -1.28 -3.11 -1.57
CA THR A 263 -1.65 -4.50 -1.27
C THR A 263 -1.12 -4.96 0.09
N VAL A 264 0.10 -4.59 0.47
CA VAL A 264 0.72 -5.04 1.73
C VAL A 264 0.32 -4.19 2.94
N GLN A 265 0.37 -2.86 2.81
CA GLN A 265 0.23 -1.95 3.94
C GLN A 265 -1.23 -1.53 4.17
N ILE A 266 -1.94 -1.13 3.11
CA ILE A 266 -3.33 -0.64 3.22
C ILE A 266 -4.29 -1.79 3.54
N SER A 267 -4.03 -3.01 3.04
CA SER A 267 -4.85 -4.18 3.40
C SER A 267 -4.85 -4.49 4.89
N ARG A 268 -3.73 -4.21 5.58
CA ARG A 268 -3.55 -4.41 7.03
C ARG A 268 -4.06 -3.23 7.85
N ASN A 269 -3.94 -2.02 7.32
CA ASN A 269 -4.41 -0.80 7.95
C ASN A 269 -5.01 0.14 6.89
N LEU A 270 -6.33 0.06 6.74
CA LEU A 270 -7.04 0.79 5.69
C LEU A 270 -6.82 2.30 5.79
N ASN A 271 -6.62 2.86 7.00
CA ASN A 271 -6.36 4.29 7.21
C ASN A 271 -5.11 4.82 6.49
N LEU A 272 -4.19 3.94 6.06
CA LEU A 272 -3.05 4.32 5.23
C LEU A 272 -3.44 4.75 3.80
N TYR A 273 -4.72 4.65 3.40
CA TYR A 273 -5.17 5.16 2.11
C TYR A 273 -4.87 6.66 1.92
N ARG A 274 -4.98 7.47 2.99
CA ARG A 274 -4.73 8.93 2.93
C ARG A 274 -3.27 9.27 2.66
N PRO A 275 -2.28 8.80 3.47
CA PRO A 275 -0.89 9.11 3.19
C PRO A 275 -0.41 8.58 1.83
N PHE A 276 -0.93 7.43 1.37
CA PHE A 276 -0.66 6.95 0.01
C PHE A 276 -1.28 7.86 -1.06
N GLY A 277 -2.52 8.30 -0.90
CA GLY A 277 -3.16 9.26 -1.79
C GLY A 277 -2.41 10.60 -1.85
N HIS A 278 -1.99 11.12 -0.69
CA HIS A 278 -1.22 12.37 -0.60
C HIS A 278 0.15 12.24 -1.26
N LEU A 279 0.83 11.11 -1.08
CA LEU A 279 2.08 10.83 -1.80
C LEU A 279 1.85 10.82 -3.32
N PHE A 280 0.81 10.13 -3.79
CA PHE A 280 0.49 10.06 -5.22
C PHE A 280 0.25 11.46 -5.79
N LYS A 281 -0.51 12.30 -5.07
CA LYS A 281 -0.75 13.70 -5.43
C LYS A 281 0.53 14.52 -5.59
N LYS A 282 1.60 14.22 -4.85
CA LYS A 282 2.88 14.94 -4.94
C LYS A 282 3.66 14.63 -6.21
N VAL A 283 3.55 13.41 -6.70
CA VAL A 283 4.22 12.93 -7.92
C VAL A 283 3.28 12.91 -9.13
N PHE A 284 2.10 13.50 -8.98
CA PHE A 284 1.02 13.43 -9.96
C PHE A 284 1.44 13.98 -11.33
N THR A 285 1.11 13.21 -12.36
CA THR A 285 1.02 13.63 -13.75
C THR A 285 -0.21 12.96 -14.37
N ASP A 286 -0.78 13.53 -15.42
CA ASP A 286 -1.93 12.91 -16.11
C ASP A 286 -1.57 11.52 -16.66
N SER A 287 -0.35 11.38 -17.20
CA SER A 287 0.19 10.11 -17.67
C SER A 287 0.29 9.07 -16.55
N LEU A 288 0.74 9.48 -15.35
CA LEU A 288 0.81 8.59 -14.20
C LEU A 288 -0.59 8.13 -13.78
N LEU A 289 -1.55 9.04 -13.70
CA LEU A 289 -2.91 8.71 -13.30
C LEU A 289 -3.59 7.73 -14.28
N ASP A 290 -3.52 8.02 -15.58
CA ASP A 290 -4.15 7.19 -16.60
C ASP A 290 -3.53 5.78 -16.62
N PHE A 291 -2.20 5.67 -16.49
CA PHE A 291 -1.50 4.38 -16.40
C PHE A 291 -1.81 3.63 -15.09
N TYR A 292 -1.88 4.34 -13.97
CA TYR A 292 -2.23 3.78 -12.67
C TYR A 292 -3.64 3.18 -12.66
N LYS A 293 -4.63 3.91 -13.18
CA LYS A 293 -6.03 3.44 -13.31
C LYS A 293 -6.12 2.14 -14.10
N ALA A 294 -5.55 2.12 -15.30
CA ALA A 294 -5.54 0.92 -16.13
C ALA A 294 -4.83 -0.26 -15.44
N SER A 295 -3.76 0.03 -14.70
CA SER A 295 -3.03 -0.98 -13.92
C SER A 295 -3.85 -1.54 -12.77
N VAL A 296 -4.56 -0.71 -12.00
CA VAL A 296 -5.43 -1.13 -10.88
C VAL A 296 -6.53 -2.07 -11.37
N ILE A 297 -7.23 -1.71 -12.46
CA ILE A 297 -8.36 -2.51 -12.96
C ILE A 297 -7.92 -3.88 -13.48
N LYS A 298 -6.68 -3.99 -13.98
CA LYS A 298 -6.09 -5.27 -14.41
C LYS A 298 -5.68 -6.18 -13.25
N LYS A 299 -5.59 -5.66 -12.01
CA LYS A 299 -5.13 -6.48 -10.88
C LYS A 299 -6.21 -7.44 -10.40
N THR A 300 -5.77 -8.66 -10.15
CA THR A 300 -6.53 -9.71 -9.49
C THR A 300 -5.90 -10.00 -8.13
N GLY A 301 -6.67 -10.58 -7.21
CA GLY A 301 -6.21 -10.88 -5.87
C GLY A 301 -7.33 -11.48 -5.03
N ASP A 302 -6.97 -11.95 -3.84
CA ASP A 302 -7.92 -12.35 -2.82
C ASP A 302 -8.53 -11.12 -2.11
N GLY A 303 -9.45 -11.36 -1.17
CA GLY A 303 -10.13 -10.30 -0.43
C GLY A 303 -9.16 -9.25 0.17
N PRO A 304 -8.17 -9.66 0.99
CA PRO A 304 -7.16 -8.75 1.53
C PRO A 304 -6.39 -7.97 0.46
N ALA A 305 -5.95 -8.62 -0.62
CA ALA A 305 -5.23 -7.93 -1.68
C ALA A 305 -6.10 -6.86 -2.35
N LEU A 306 -7.35 -7.19 -2.68
CA LEU A 306 -8.29 -6.24 -3.27
C LEU A 306 -8.58 -5.07 -2.32
N LYS A 307 -8.66 -5.31 -1.01
CA LYS A 307 -8.80 -4.23 0.00
C LYS A 307 -7.64 -3.25 -0.07
N GLY A 308 -6.41 -3.74 -0.16
CA GLY A 308 -5.24 -2.89 -0.29
C GLY A 308 -5.22 -2.11 -1.60
N ILE A 309 -5.43 -2.79 -2.73
CA ILE A 309 -5.40 -2.20 -4.08
C ILE A 309 -6.45 -1.08 -4.21
N TYR A 310 -7.71 -1.38 -3.92
CA TYR A 310 -8.80 -0.42 -4.08
C TYR A 310 -8.83 0.62 -2.96
N GLY A 311 -8.31 0.31 -1.77
CA GLY A 311 -8.09 1.31 -0.73
C GLY A 311 -7.09 2.38 -1.19
N GLY A 312 -5.96 1.96 -1.78
CA GLY A 312 -5.01 2.88 -2.41
C GLY A 312 -5.64 3.69 -3.54
N PHE A 313 -6.39 3.04 -4.43
CA PHE A 313 -7.05 3.68 -5.56
C PHE A 313 -8.04 4.77 -5.13
N PHE A 314 -8.95 4.47 -4.20
CA PHE A 314 -9.89 5.48 -3.69
C PHE A 314 -9.18 6.57 -2.89
N GLY A 315 -8.10 6.25 -2.18
CA GLY A 315 -7.27 7.26 -1.53
C GLY A 315 -6.69 8.27 -2.52
N VAL A 316 -6.23 7.82 -3.69
CA VAL A 316 -5.79 8.70 -4.78
C VAL A 316 -6.95 9.58 -5.27
N LEU A 317 -8.13 9.01 -5.56
CA LEU A 317 -9.27 9.79 -6.04
C LEU A 317 -9.71 10.86 -5.03
N ILE A 318 -9.71 10.55 -3.74
CA ILE A 318 -10.10 11.46 -2.66
C ILE A 318 -9.09 12.62 -2.55
N GLU A 319 -7.79 12.31 -2.49
CA GLU A 319 -6.75 13.34 -2.32
C GLU A 319 -6.63 14.26 -3.55
N MET A 320 -6.98 13.76 -4.73
CA MET A 320 -7.05 14.52 -5.99
C MET A 320 -8.38 15.27 -6.20
N ASP A 321 -9.34 15.13 -5.29
CA ASP A 321 -10.70 15.68 -5.38
C ASP A 321 -11.51 15.22 -6.61
N PHE A 322 -11.29 14.00 -7.10
CA PHE A 322 -12.00 13.40 -8.24
C PHE A 322 -13.34 12.78 -7.84
N VAL A 323 -14.25 13.64 -7.35
CA VAL A 323 -15.59 13.25 -6.87
C VAL A 323 -16.42 12.54 -7.95
N GLU A 324 -16.40 13.07 -9.18
CA GLU A 324 -17.20 12.54 -10.29
C GLU A 324 -16.79 11.12 -10.67
N GLU A 325 -15.49 10.86 -10.72
CA GLU A 325 -14.96 9.53 -11.00
C GLU A 325 -15.24 8.55 -9.88
N LEU A 326 -15.16 8.99 -8.61
CA LEU A 326 -15.52 8.15 -7.48
C LEU A 326 -17.01 7.75 -7.53
N TRP A 327 -17.91 8.69 -7.85
CA TRP A 327 -19.33 8.38 -8.10
C TRP A 327 -19.52 7.43 -9.28
N ALA A 328 -18.84 7.69 -10.40
CA ALA A 328 -18.93 6.86 -11.59
C ALA A 328 -18.40 5.44 -11.33
N PHE A 329 -17.36 5.28 -10.51
CA PHE A 329 -16.88 3.98 -10.08
C PHE A 329 -17.94 3.23 -9.29
N GLY A 330 -18.54 3.87 -8.28
CA GLY A 330 -19.61 3.26 -7.48
C GLY A 330 -20.81 2.86 -8.33
N ALA A 331 -21.25 3.73 -9.24
CA ALA A 331 -22.31 3.40 -10.19
C ALA A 331 -21.91 2.26 -11.13
N GLY A 332 -20.66 2.26 -11.62
CA GLY A 332 -20.15 1.23 -12.51
C GLY A 332 -20.02 -0.13 -11.83
N LEU A 333 -19.68 -0.17 -10.55
CA LEU A 333 -19.63 -1.36 -9.72
C LEU A 333 -21.02 -1.93 -9.47
N LEU A 334 -22.00 -1.07 -9.17
CA LEU A 334 -23.37 -1.45 -8.82
C LEU A 334 -24.26 -1.77 -10.02
N ASN A 335 -23.90 -1.28 -11.21
CA ASN A 335 -24.56 -1.62 -12.47
C ASN A 335 -23.81 -2.73 -13.25
N GLY A 336 -22.70 -3.21 -12.69
CA GLY A 336 -21.93 -4.33 -13.21
C GLY A 336 -22.52 -5.69 -12.82
N GLU A 337 -21.87 -6.75 -13.25
CA GLU A 337 -22.22 -8.11 -12.81
C GLU A 337 -21.55 -8.43 -11.48
N TYR A 338 -22.34 -8.93 -10.52
CA TYR A 338 -21.85 -9.21 -9.18
C TYR A 338 -21.06 -10.51 -9.10
N ASN A 339 -19.90 -10.43 -8.49
CA ASN A 339 -19.11 -11.56 -8.02
C ASN A 339 -18.60 -11.29 -6.59
N GLU A 340 -17.92 -12.26 -5.97
CA GLU A 340 -17.42 -12.10 -4.60
C GLU A 340 -16.48 -10.87 -4.45
N ASN A 341 -15.59 -10.67 -5.42
CA ASN A 341 -14.67 -9.53 -5.47
C ASN A 341 -15.41 -8.19 -5.52
N THR A 342 -16.55 -8.14 -6.21
CA THR A 342 -17.40 -6.94 -6.34
C THR A 342 -17.84 -6.47 -4.97
N PHE A 343 -18.25 -7.38 -4.10
CA PHE A 343 -18.70 -7.04 -2.75
C PHE A 343 -17.54 -6.66 -1.83
N VAL A 344 -16.38 -7.30 -1.96
CA VAL A 344 -15.17 -6.87 -1.23
C VAL A 344 -14.80 -5.44 -1.60
N VAL A 345 -14.82 -5.09 -2.89
CA VAL A 345 -14.51 -3.74 -3.35
C VAL A 345 -15.59 -2.74 -2.96
N LEU A 346 -16.87 -3.16 -2.94
CA LEU A 346 -17.97 -2.34 -2.42
C LEU A 346 -17.79 -1.99 -0.94
N GLU A 347 -17.37 -2.96 -0.11
CA GLU A 347 -17.03 -2.71 1.30
C GLU A 347 -15.95 -1.62 1.40
N VAL A 348 -14.87 -1.73 0.63
CA VAL A 348 -13.76 -0.77 0.64
C VAL A 348 -14.22 0.60 0.15
N TYR A 349 -15.03 0.65 -0.91
CA TYR A 349 -15.59 1.88 -1.46
C TYR A 349 -16.43 2.62 -0.42
N LEU A 350 -17.24 1.91 0.36
CA LEU A 350 -18.05 2.50 1.42
C LEU A 350 -17.19 2.97 2.59
N ILE A 351 -16.18 2.21 3.02
CA ILE A 351 -15.33 2.61 4.15
C ILE A 351 -14.43 3.80 3.79
N VAL A 352 -13.78 3.77 2.63
CA VAL A 352 -12.80 4.78 2.22
C VAL A 352 -13.48 5.99 1.61
N GLY A 353 -14.41 5.78 0.67
CA GLY A 353 -15.08 6.84 -0.08
C GLY A 353 -16.38 7.36 0.57
N GLY A 354 -16.99 6.61 1.50
CA GLY A 354 -18.32 6.90 2.00
C GLY A 354 -18.46 8.28 2.64
N ASP A 355 -17.62 8.57 3.64
CA ASP A 355 -17.64 9.86 4.34
C ASP A 355 -17.35 11.04 3.40
N TYR A 356 -16.40 10.84 2.48
CA TYR A 356 -16.04 11.84 1.50
C TYR A 356 -17.22 12.16 0.54
N LEU A 357 -17.90 11.13 0.01
CA LEU A 357 -19.08 11.30 -0.83
C LEU A 357 -20.26 11.90 -0.07
N LYS A 358 -20.47 11.50 1.19
CA LYS A 358 -21.49 12.06 2.07
C LYS A 358 -21.27 13.55 2.32
N ALA A 359 -20.02 13.95 2.55
CA ALA A 359 -19.64 15.35 2.73
C ALA A 359 -19.87 16.19 1.44
N LYS A 360 -19.63 15.60 0.26
CA LYS A 360 -19.87 16.26 -1.03
C LYS A 360 -21.35 16.34 -1.39
N SER A 361 -22.14 15.30 -1.10
CA SER A 361 -23.57 15.26 -1.43
C SER A 361 -24.35 14.28 -0.55
N ILE A 362 -24.76 14.73 0.64
CA ILE A 362 -25.49 13.91 1.62
C ILE A 362 -26.76 13.27 1.05
N ARG A 363 -27.51 14.01 0.21
CA ARG A 363 -28.77 13.53 -0.38
C ARG A 363 -28.53 12.41 -1.39
N GLN A 364 -27.50 12.53 -2.24
CA GLN A 364 -27.17 11.50 -3.22
C GLN A 364 -26.58 10.27 -2.54
N TYR A 365 -25.73 10.46 -1.54
CA TYR A 365 -25.19 9.37 -0.74
C TYR A 365 -26.28 8.58 0.00
N GLY A 366 -27.26 9.27 0.60
CA GLY A 366 -28.41 8.60 1.22
C GLY A 366 -29.33 7.88 0.21
N ARG A 367 -29.29 8.21 -1.09
CA ARG A 367 -29.96 7.43 -2.14
C ARG A 367 -29.15 6.19 -2.51
N LEU A 368 -27.83 6.33 -2.63
CA LEU A 368 -26.91 5.22 -2.85
C LEU A 368 -27.03 4.15 -1.75
N GLN A 369 -26.99 4.56 -0.47
CA GLN A 369 -27.13 3.65 0.66
C GLN A 369 -28.45 2.88 0.62
N ARG A 370 -29.58 3.57 0.38
CA ARG A 370 -30.89 2.93 0.21
C ARG A 370 -30.93 1.95 -0.97
N TYR A 371 -30.27 2.30 -2.08
CA TYR A 371 -30.15 1.42 -3.23
C TYR A 371 -29.39 0.14 -2.87
N ILE A 372 -28.22 0.25 -2.23
CA ILE A 372 -27.42 -0.90 -1.79
C ILE A 372 -28.23 -1.78 -0.83
N LYS A 373 -28.88 -1.17 0.16
CA LYS A 373 -29.67 -1.88 1.15
C LYS A 373 -30.83 -2.68 0.53
N LYS A 374 -31.54 -2.08 -0.43
CA LYS A 374 -32.69 -2.69 -1.08
C LYS A 374 -32.27 -3.73 -2.13
N ASN A 375 -31.30 -3.39 -2.97
CA ASN A 375 -31.04 -4.10 -4.23
C ASN A 375 -29.78 -4.96 -4.22
N VAL A 376 -28.88 -4.82 -3.23
CA VAL A 376 -27.55 -5.45 -3.29
C VAL A 376 -27.28 -6.37 -2.10
N LEU A 377 -27.67 -5.99 -0.89
CA LEU A 377 -27.37 -6.80 0.32
C LEU A 377 -27.91 -8.23 0.25
N HIS A 378 -28.99 -8.48 -0.48
CA HIS A 378 -29.56 -9.83 -0.60
C HIS A 378 -28.76 -10.75 -1.55
N GLU A 379 -27.98 -10.17 -2.48
CA GLU A 379 -27.12 -10.90 -3.42
C GLU A 379 -25.83 -11.42 -2.76
N ILE A 380 -25.47 -10.88 -1.58
CA ILE A 380 -24.25 -11.24 -0.87
C ILE A 380 -24.45 -12.56 -0.10
N ARG A 381 -23.75 -13.61 -0.55
CA ARG A 381 -23.79 -14.95 0.07
C ARG A 381 -23.00 -15.03 1.38
N ASP A 382 -21.85 -14.37 1.45
CA ASP A 382 -21.05 -14.29 2.67
C ASP A 382 -21.78 -13.43 3.72
N LYS A 383 -22.26 -14.08 4.78
CA LYS A 383 -22.99 -13.44 5.88
C LYS A 383 -22.16 -12.40 6.62
N ALA A 384 -20.86 -12.63 6.80
CA ALA A 384 -19.98 -11.71 7.51
C ALA A 384 -19.76 -10.45 6.67
N LEU A 385 -19.46 -10.61 5.36
CA LEU A 385 -19.34 -9.48 4.43
C LEU A 385 -20.65 -8.69 4.31
N LYS A 386 -21.78 -9.41 4.20
CA LYS A 386 -23.13 -8.81 4.18
C LYS A 386 -23.40 -7.97 5.43
N PHE A 387 -23.05 -8.48 6.61
CA PHE A 387 -23.23 -7.75 7.86
C PHE A 387 -22.37 -6.48 7.90
N ARG A 388 -21.09 -6.57 7.52
CA ARG A 388 -20.19 -5.40 7.48
C ARG A 388 -20.70 -4.33 6.51
N ILE A 389 -21.06 -4.70 5.28
CA ILE A 389 -21.64 -3.75 4.32
C ILE A 389 -22.97 -3.20 4.85
N GLY A 390 -23.81 -4.05 5.45
CA GLY A 390 -25.10 -3.66 6.04
C GLY A 390 -24.96 -2.64 7.16
N SER A 391 -23.89 -2.67 7.96
CA SER A 391 -23.61 -1.65 8.98
C SER A 391 -23.17 -0.30 8.43
N LEU A 392 -22.76 -0.24 7.15
CA LEU A 392 -22.32 0.98 6.48
C LEU A 392 -23.45 1.69 5.71
N VAL A 393 -24.64 1.08 5.54
CA VAL A 393 -25.72 1.56 4.65
C VAL A 393 -27.12 1.66 5.26
#